data_AF-A0AAD6Z3T6-F1
#
_entry.id   AF-A0AAD6Z3T6-F1
#
_cell.length_a   1.000
_cell.length_b   1.000
_cell.length_c   1.000
_cell.angle_alpha   90.00
_cell.angle_beta   90.00
_cell.angle_gamma   90.00
#
_symmetry.space_group_name_H-M   'P 1'
#
loop_
_entity.id
_entity.type
_entity.pdbx_description
1 polymer ?
#
loop_
_entity_poly.entity_id
_entity_poly.type
_entity_poly.pdbx_seq_one_letter_code
_entity_poly.pdbx_strand_id
1 'polypeptide(L)'
;MPTRSRSCSADSDHNTAPHGPLANIINLMQEIAPATLRTMCHIQTNIQAGMNEVDGLLTTKDCQIANLINQAHAARCPRKHRRHHRSDGIDNSQTPNPATVEEHTRAAGQHFALLKSLFFVNNKRVWAMQKDKMFTHTKEFDLDEGCIQGQLLDVLDVLPEDVHEWWQDEWLSLVFMDGMDGEHTNIAHRIRSQSLSTLVADVTSFEVWRGDTTP
;
A
#
# COMPACT_ATOMS: atom_id res chain seq x y z
N MET A 1 26.34 29.11 103.76
CA MET A 1 24.98 29.27 104.32
C MET A 1 24.08 29.82 103.20
N PRO A 2 22.81 29.38 103.12
CA PRO A 2 22.15 28.90 101.89
C PRO A 2 21.32 29.96 101.15
N THR A 3 21.01 29.73 99.85
CA THR A 3 19.62 29.65 99.33
C THR A 3 19.54 29.25 97.83
N ARG A 4 18.58 28.36 97.57
CA ARG A 4 18.03 27.77 96.33
C ARG A 4 17.72 28.71 95.15
N SER A 5 17.76 28.16 93.92
CA SER A 5 16.58 27.78 93.10
C SER A 5 17.01 27.09 91.78
N ARG A 6 16.63 25.82 91.55
CA ARG A 6 15.68 25.30 90.50
C ARG A 6 16.06 25.71 89.05
N SER A 7 16.15 24.83 88.05
CA SER A 7 15.33 23.65 87.74
C SER A 7 15.85 22.86 86.50
N CYS A 8 15.51 21.56 86.48
CA CYS A 8 15.31 20.66 85.33
C CYS A 8 16.51 20.08 84.56
N SER A 9 16.72 18.79 84.80
CA SER A 9 17.34 17.79 83.92
C SER A 9 16.47 17.51 82.68
N ALA A 10 17.10 17.27 81.53
CA ALA A 10 16.94 16.03 80.75
C ALA A 10 17.85 16.09 79.52
N ASP A 11 18.73 15.09 79.42
CA ASP A 11 19.41 14.65 78.21
C ASP A 11 18.40 14.33 77.09
N SER A 12 18.76 14.59 75.83
CA SER A 12 19.11 13.54 74.87
C SER A 12 19.06 14.09 73.45
N ASP A 13 20.16 13.89 72.74
CA ASP A 13 20.25 13.91 71.29
C ASP A 13 19.03 13.30 70.61
N HIS A 14 18.54 13.90 69.53
CA HIS A 14 18.09 13.18 68.33
C HIS A 14 18.00 14.13 67.15
N ASN A 15 19.14 14.26 66.49
CA ASN A 15 19.28 14.83 65.15
C ASN A 15 18.54 13.90 64.17
N THR A 16 17.26 14.16 63.93
CA THR A 16 16.46 13.41 62.95
C THR A 16 16.52 14.14 61.61
N ALA A 17 17.36 13.61 60.72
CA ALA A 17 17.34 13.97 59.30
C ALA A 17 15.95 13.65 58.70
N PRO A 18 15.40 14.50 57.83
CA PRO A 18 14.10 14.27 57.23
C PRO A 18 14.21 13.21 56.13
N HIS A 19 13.95 11.95 56.49
CA HIS A 19 13.72 10.86 55.54
C HIS A 19 12.31 11.00 54.95
N GLY A 20 12.18 11.84 53.92
CA GLY A 20 10.98 11.95 53.09
C GLY A 20 11.31 11.69 51.61
N PRO A 21 10.33 11.28 50.78
CA PRO A 21 10.52 10.98 49.36
C PRO A 21 11.07 12.16 48.52
N LEU A 22 10.99 13.39 49.04
CA LEU A 22 11.63 14.57 48.44
C LEU A 22 13.15 14.60 48.60
N ALA A 23 13.71 14.04 49.68
CA ALA A 23 15.15 13.94 49.89
C ALA A 23 15.80 12.96 48.89
N ASN A 24 15.07 11.90 48.51
CA ASN A 24 15.51 10.98 47.46
C ASN A 24 15.51 11.64 46.07
N ILE A 25 14.58 12.54 45.77
CA ILE A 25 14.58 13.27 44.49
C ILE A 25 15.75 14.26 44.43
N ILE A 26 16.05 14.96 45.54
CA ILE A 26 17.18 15.90 45.61
C ILE A 26 18.53 15.16 45.51
N ASN A 27 18.68 14.00 46.16
CA ASN A 27 19.89 13.18 46.03
C ASN A 27 20.04 12.57 44.63
N LEU A 28 18.94 12.14 43.99
CA LEU A 28 18.99 11.63 42.60
C LEU A 28 19.37 12.73 41.59
N MET A 29 18.99 13.98 41.84
CA MET A 29 19.40 15.12 41.03
C MET A 29 20.84 15.60 41.32
N GLN A 30 21.39 15.31 42.50
CA GLN A 30 22.79 15.59 42.83
C GLN A 30 23.78 14.55 42.27
N GLU A 31 23.32 13.30 42.06
CA GLU A 31 24.15 12.23 41.46
C GLU A 31 24.29 12.34 39.93
N ILE A 32 23.39 13.07 39.27
CA ILE A 32 23.53 13.38 37.84
C ILE A 32 24.36 14.66 37.73
N ALA A 33 25.64 14.52 37.38
CA ALA A 33 26.53 15.67 37.18
C ALA A 33 25.83 16.72 36.28
N PRO A 34 25.96 18.03 36.56
CA PRO A 34 25.29 19.10 35.79
C PRO A 34 25.57 19.04 34.28
N ALA A 35 26.70 18.46 33.87
CA ALA A 35 27.05 18.19 32.49
C ALA A 35 26.15 17.13 31.83
N THR A 36 25.73 16.11 32.58
CA THR A 36 24.86 15.03 32.13
C THR A 36 23.42 15.51 31.93
N LEU A 37 22.93 16.43 32.78
CA LEU A 37 21.62 17.09 32.57
C LEU A 37 21.62 17.99 31.32
N ARG A 38 22.71 18.71 31.06
CA ARG A 38 22.84 19.55 29.85
C ARG A 38 22.91 18.72 28.58
N THR A 39 23.63 17.60 28.61
CA THR A 39 23.71 16.68 27.46
C THR A 39 22.37 15.99 27.21
N MET A 40 21.66 15.53 28.23
CA MET A 40 20.28 15.02 28.09
C MET A 40 19.34 16.07 27.49
N CYS A 41 19.39 17.31 27.99
CA CYS A 41 18.57 18.40 27.45
C CYS A 41 18.88 18.64 25.97
N HIS A 42 20.16 18.72 25.58
CA HIS A 42 20.55 18.85 24.17
C HIS A 42 20.10 17.67 23.30
N ILE A 43 20.21 16.43 23.79
CA ILE A 43 19.76 15.24 23.08
C ILE A 43 18.25 15.30 22.88
N GLN A 44 17.48 15.68 23.90
CA GLN A 44 16.03 15.80 23.83
C GLN A 44 15.59 16.89 22.85
N THR A 45 16.27 18.04 22.82
CA THR A 45 15.99 19.11 21.85
C THR A 45 16.30 18.67 20.42
N ASN A 46 17.37 17.91 20.21
CA ASN A 46 17.73 17.38 18.89
C ASN A 46 16.74 16.30 18.41
N ILE A 47 16.28 15.43 19.32
CA ILE A 47 15.23 14.45 19.03
C ILE A 47 13.93 15.16 18.65
N GLN A 48 13.53 16.18 19.41
CA GLN A 48 12.32 16.96 19.11
C GLN A 48 12.43 17.70 17.76
N ALA A 49 13.61 18.27 17.45
CA ALA A 49 13.86 18.90 16.16
C ALA A 49 13.73 17.89 15.01
N GLY A 50 14.28 16.68 15.18
CA GLY A 50 14.13 15.59 14.21
C GLY A 50 12.69 15.12 14.05
N MET A 51 11.91 15.03 15.13
CA MET A 51 10.48 14.68 15.05
C MET A 51 9.68 15.75 14.29
N ASN A 52 9.96 17.03 14.53
CA ASN A 52 9.30 18.12 13.81
C ASN A 52 9.67 18.15 12.31
N GLU A 53 10.90 17.78 11.96
CA GLU A 53 11.34 17.67 10.56
C GLU A 53 10.65 16.48 9.86
N VAL A 54 10.49 15.35 10.55
CA VAL A 54 9.76 14.18 10.05
C VAL A 54 8.27 14.50 9.86
N ASP A 55 7.63 15.19 10.80
CA ASP A 55 6.24 15.65 10.66
C ASP A 55 6.09 16.65 9.50
N GLY A 56 7.06 17.54 9.32
CA GLY A 56 7.12 18.44 8.17
C GLY A 56 7.22 17.70 6.83
N LEU A 57 8.01 16.63 6.78
CA LEU A 57 8.16 15.78 5.59
C LEU A 57 6.89 14.94 5.33
N LEU A 58 6.25 14.45 6.38
CA LEU A 58 5.03 13.65 6.29
C LEU A 58 3.88 14.50 5.74
N THR A 59 3.69 15.70 6.29
CA THR A 59 2.67 16.66 5.82
C THR A 59 2.90 17.10 4.37
N THR A 60 4.14 17.27 3.94
CA THR A 60 4.44 17.57 2.52
C THR A 60 4.10 16.39 1.60
N LYS A 61 4.42 15.16 2.02
CA LYS A 61 4.06 13.96 1.25
C LYS A 61 2.54 13.76 1.19
N ASP A 62 1.82 14.01 2.27
CA ASP A 62 0.35 13.93 2.29
C ASP A 62 -0.28 14.97 1.35
N CYS A 63 0.27 16.19 1.32
CA CYS A 63 -0.14 17.20 0.34
C CYS A 63 0.15 16.77 -1.11
N GLN A 64 1.27 16.10 -1.34
CA GLN A 64 1.64 15.59 -2.67
C GLN A 64 0.72 14.45 -3.12
N ILE A 65 0.36 13.55 -2.20
CA ILE A 65 -0.62 12.48 -2.42
C ILE A 65 -1.99 13.08 -2.72
N ALA A 66 -2.45 14.06 -1.94
CA ALA A 66 -3.73 14.75 -2.18
C ALA A 66 -3.76 15.44 -3.55
N ASN A 67 -2.66 16.08 -3.95
CA ASN A 67 -2.54 16.70 -5.27
C ASN A 67 -2.58 15.67 -6.41
N LEU A 68 -1.92 14.53 -6.26
CA LEU A 68 -1.96 13.44 -7.25
C LEU A 68 -3.37 12.83 -7.37
N ILE A 69 -4.07 12.66 -6.24
CA ILE A 69 -5.46 12.21 -6.21
C ILE A 69 -6.36 13.23 -6.95
N ASN A 70 -6.21 14.52 -6.67
CA ASN A 70 -6.97 15.57 -7.35
C ASN A 70 -6.67 15.63 -8.86
N GLN A 71 -5.42 15.41 -9.27
CA GLN A 71 -5.06 15.33 -10.69
C GLN A 71 -5.68 14.09 -11.37
N ALA A 72 -5.69 12.94 -10.69
CA ALA A 72 -6.34 11.73 -11.18
C ALA A 72 -7.86 11.92 -11.31
N HIS A 73 -8.51 12.61 -10.37
CA HIS A 73 -9.93 12.94 -10.46
C HIS A 73 -10.23 13.95 -11.57
N ALA A 74 -9.37 14.96 -11.77
CA ALA A 74 -9.52 15.91 -12.87
C ALA A 74 -9.35 15.25 -14.26
N ALA A 75 -8.45 14.26 -14.36
CA ALA A 75 -8.27 13.46 -15.58
C ALA A 75 -9.45 12.50 -15.86
N ARG A 76 -10.24 12.15 -14.83
CA ARG A 76 -11.44 11.31 -14.94
C ARG A 76 -12.70 12.06 -15.36
N CYS A 77 -12.69 13.39 -15.46
CA CYS A 77 -13.78 14.14 -16.07
C CYS A 77 -13.65 14.08 -17.60
N PRO A 78 -14.54 13.36 -18.32
CA PRO A 78 -14.46 13.30 -19.77
C PRO A 78 -14.77 14.71 -20.30
N ARG A 79 -13.78 15.38 -20.90
CA ARG A 79 -14.04 16.55 -21.73
C ARG A 79 -15.10 16.12 -22.75
N LYS A 80 -16.32 16.68 -22.66
CA LYS A 80 -17.40 16.48 -23.63
C LYS A 80 -16.85 16.78 -25.03
N HIS A 81 -16.45 15.72 -25.73
CA HIS A 81 -16.03 15.81 -27.11
C HIS A 81 -17.28 16.18 -27.90
N ARG A 82 -17.29 17.41 -28.43
CA ARG A 82 -18.35 17.91 -29.31
C ARG A 82 -18.42 16.95 -30.50
N ARG A 83 -19.46 16.11 -30.54
CA ARG A 83 -19.75 15.22 -31.68
C ARG A 83 -20.01 16.11 -32.89
N HIS A 84 -19.06 16.13 -33.83
CA HIS A 84 -19.35 16.57 -35.19
C HIS A 84 -20.18 15.46 -35.84
N HIS A 85 -21.42 15.79 -36.21
CA HIS A 85 -22.18 15.03 -37.19
C HIS A 85 -21.37 15.01 -38.49
N ARG A 86 -20.78 13.87 -38.84
CA ARG A 86 -20.36 13.58 -40.20
C ARG A 86 -21.34 12.56 -40.75
N SER A 87 -21.98 12.96 -41.82
CA SER A 87 -23.00 12.25 -42.58
C SER A 87 -22.54 10.84 -42.94
N ASP A 88 -23.50 9.92 -42.88
CA ASP A 88 -23.38 8.53 -43.33
C ASP A 88 -22.83 8.47 -44.76
N GLY A 89 -21.60 7.96 -44.87
CA GLY A 89 -21.06 7.39 -46.09
C GLY A 89 -20.87 5.90 -45.83
N ILE A 90 -21.84 5.10 -46.26
CA ILE A 90 -21.74 3.64 -46.29
C ILE A 90 -20.66 3.32 -47.31
N ASP A 91 -19.46 3.02 -46.84
CA ASP A 91 -18.41 2.43 -47.66
C ASP A 91 -18.04 1.06 -47.09
N ASN A 92 -18.51 0.03 -47.78
CA ASN A 92 -18.35 -1.39 -47.45
C ASN A 92 -16.91 -1.86 -47.75
N SER A 93 -15.93 -1.32 -47.04
CA SER A 93 -14.61 -1.92 -46.90
C SER A 93 -14.28 -1.97 -45.40
N GLN A 94 -14.73 -3.04 -44.74
CA GLN A 94 -14.55 -3.24 -43.30
C GLN A 94 -13.09 -3.61 -43.01
N THR A 95 -12.20 -2.62 -43.04
CA THR A 95 -11.02 -2.66 -42.17
C THR A 95 -11.49 -2.31 -40.75
N PRO A 96 -11.26 -3.18 -39.75
CA PRO A 96 -11.60 -2.88 -38.36
C PRO A 96 -10.98 -1.55 -37.95
N ASN A 97 -11.75 -0.68 -37.30
CA ASN A 97 -11.20 0.57 -36.79
C ASN A 97 -10.11 0.24 -35.75
N PRO A 98 -8.86 0.71 -35.91
CA PRO A 98 -7.76 0.35 -35.02
C PRO A 98 -8.04 0.70 -33.55
N ALA A 99 -8.78 1.78 -33.29
CA ALA A 99 -9.15 2.18 -31.93
C ALA A 99 -10.11 1.19 -31.26
N THR A 100 -11.04 0.60 -32.01
CA THR A 100 -11.98 -0.41 -31.45
C THR A 100 -11.27 -1.73 -31.21
N VAL A 101 -10.32 -2.09 -32.09
CA VAL A 101 -9.49 -3.28 -31.92
C VAL A 101 -8.66 -3.20 -30.66
N GLU A 102 -7.98 -2.06 -30.44
CA GLU A 102 -7.18 -1.83 -29.24
C GLU A 102 -8.02 -1.93 -27.95
N GLU A 103 -9.22 -1.32 -27.95
CA GLU A 103 -10.14 -1.39 -26.82
C GLU A 103 -10.56 -2.83 -26.51
N HIS A 104 -10.93 -3.61 -27.53
CA HIS A 104 -11.32 -5.01 -27.36
C HIS A 104 -10.16 -5.89 -26.89
N THR A 105 -8.95 -5.70 -27.43
CA THR A 105 -7.75 -6.44 -26.99
C THR A 105 -7.42 -6.14 -25.54
N ARG A 106 -7.52 -4.87 -25.11
CA ARG A 106 -7.31 -4.49 -23.71
C ARG A 106 -8.35 -5.13 -22.80
N ALA A 107 -9.63 -5.13 -23.21
CA ALA A 107 -10.70 -5.79 -22.47
C ALA A 107 -10.49 -7.32 -22.36
N ALA A 108 -9.99 -7.96 -23.43
CA ALA A 108 -9.62 -9.37 -23.40
C ALA A 108 -8.51 -9.65 -22.38
N GLY A 109 -7.49 -8.78 -22.31
CA GLY A 109 -6.43 -8.86 -21.30
C GLY A 109 -6.95 -8.74 -19.86
N GLN A 110 -7.87 -7.81 -19.61
CA GLN A 110 -8.54 -7.68 -18.30
C GLN A 110 -9.33 -8.95 -17.94
N HIS A 111 -10.06 -9.50 -18.90
CA HIS A 111 -10.83 -10.73 -18.69
C HIS A 111 -9.91 -11.94 -18.42
N PHE A 112 -8.81 -12.04 -19.15
CA PHE A 112 -7.78 -13.06 -18.94
C PHE A 112 -7.15 -12.97 -17.54
N ALA A 113 -6.92 -11.75 -17.05
CA ALA A 113 -6.44 -11.47 -15.70
C ALA A 113 -7.30 -12.17 -14.64
N LEU A 114 -8.62 -12.12 -14.81
CA LEU A 114 -9.58 -12.66 -13.86
C LEU A 114 -9.70 -14.19 -13.93
N LEU A 115 -9.53 -14.78 -15.12
CA LEU A 115 -9.84 -16.20 -15.35
C LEU A 115 -8.62 -17.12 -15.40
N LYS A 116 -7.54 -16.71 -16.07
CA LYS A 116 -6.46 -17.63 -16.49
C LYS A 116 -5.04 -17.16 -16.13
N SER A 117 -4.88 -15.92 -15.64
CA SER A 117 -3.56 -15.30 -15.46
C SER A 117 -2.66 -15.86 -14.35
N LEU A 118 -3.21 -16.62 -13.40
CA LEU A 118 -2.48 -17.15 -12.23
C LEU A 118 -1.25 -17.98 -12.60
N PHE A 119 -1.29 -18.62 -13.77
CA PHE A 119 -0.24 -19.49 -14.26
C PHE A 119 0.39 -18.97 -15.55
N PHE A 120 0.32 -17.67 -15.84
CA PHE A 120 0.96 -17.11 -17.04
C PHE A 120 2.46 -16.92 -16.80
N VAL A 121 3.27 -17.87 -17.27
CA VAL A 121 4.67 -18.05 -16.81
C VAL A 121 5.68 -17.17 -17.57
N ASN A 122 5.45 -16.87 -18.85
CA ASN A 122 6.42 -16.09 -19.64
C ASN A 122 5.81 -15.42 -20.88
N ASN A 123 5.39 -14.17 -20.73
CA ASN A 123 4.69 -13.39 -21.75
C ASN A 123 5.44 -13.42 -23.09
N LYS A 124 6.75 -13.12 -23.10
CA LYS A 124 7.53 -13.02 -24.35
C LYS A 124 7.62 -14.33 -25.11
N ARG A 125 7.69 -15.47 -24.41
CA ARG A 125 7.75 -16.79 -25.06
C ARG A 125 6.38 -17.21 -25.60
N VAL A 126 5.30 -16.91 -24.86
CA VAL A 126 3.92 -17.20 -25.29
C VAL A 126 3.59 -16.48 -26.60
N TRP A 127 3.87 -15.17 -26.69
CA TRP A 127 3.60 -14.38 -27.90
C TRP A 127 4.53 -14.67 -29.09
N ALA A 128 5.65 -15.37 -28.87
CA ALA A 128 6.57 -15.79 -29.93
C ALA A 128 6.34 -17.24 -30.41
N MET A 129 5.48 -18.01 -29.74
CA MET A 129 5.33 -19.45 -29.94
C MET A 129 4.49 -19.81 -31.17
N GLN A 130 5.04 -20.50 -32.17
CA GLN A 130 4.20 -20.88 -33.32
C GLN A 130 3.02 -21.77 -32.92
N LYS A 131 1.82 -21.45 -33.44
CA LYS A 131 0.61 -22.22 -33.16
C LYS A 131 0.73 -23.64 -33.72
N ASP A 132 0.83 -24.64 -32.83
CA ASP A 132 0.72 -26.04 -33.18
C ASP A 132 -0.76 -26.43 -33.35
N LYS A 133 -1.13 -26.86 -34.57
CA LYS A 133 -2.49 -27.27 -34.92
C LYS A 133 -2.86 -28.65 -34.38
N MET A 134 -1.87 -29.46 -33.98
CA MET A 134 -2.06 -30.81 -33.44
C MET A 134 -1.94 -30.84 -31.91
N PHE A 135 -1.81 -29.67 -31.28
CA PHE A 135 -1.75 -29.57 -29.83
C PHE A 135 -3.08 -30.00 -29.21
N THR A 136 -2.97 -30.69 -28.08
CA THR A 136 -4.11 -31.17 -27.29
C THR A 136 -3.86 -30.76 -25.84
N HIS A 137 -4.88 -30.21 -25.17
CA HIS A 137 -4.77 -29.73 -23.78
C HIS A 137 -4.29 -30.82 -22.80
N THR A 138 -4.44 -32.10 -23.15
CA THR A 138 -3.89 -33.20 -22.35
C THR A 138 -2.36 -33.22 -22.27
N LYS A 139 -1.65 -32.55 -23.18
CA LYS A 139 -0.18 -32.48 -23.23
C LYS A 139 0.40 -31.21 -22.58
N GLU A 140 -0.46 -30.35 -22.04
CA GLU A 140 -0.12 -29.01 -21.56
C GLU A 140 0.85 -29.03 -20.37
N PHE A 141 0.76 -30.05 -19.51
CA PHE A 141 1.56 -30.16 -18.29
C PHE A 141 2.75 -31.11 -18.40
N ASP A 142 2.94 -31.74 -19.56
CA ASP A 142 4.00 -32.74 -19.74
C ASP A 142 5.38 -32.10 -19.97
N LEU A 143 5.41 -30.94 -20.64
CA LEU A 143 6.64 -30.26 -21.08
C LEU A 143 6.47 -28.73 -21.02
N ASP A 144 7.58 -27.99 -20.83
CA ASP A 144 7.61 -26.51 -20.82
C ASP A 144 7.01 -25.90 -22.11
N GLU A 145 7.35 -26.47 -23.27
CA GLU A 145 6.76 -26.06 -24.54
C GLU A 145 5.24 -26.32 -24.61
N GLY A 146 4.77 -27.42 -24.02
CA GLY A 146 3.34 -27.72 -23.95
C GLY A 146 2.58 -26.71 -23.10
N CYS A 147 3.18 -26.26 -22.00
CA CYS A 147 2.62 -25.22 -21.13
C CYS A 147 2.52 -23.88 -21.86
N ILE A 148 3.59 -23.48 -22.56
CA ILE A 148 3.61 -22.25 -23.36
C ILE A 148 2.59 -22.32 -24.50
N GLN A 149 2.45 -23.48 -25.14
CA GLN A 149 1.46 -23.71 -26.20
C GLN A 149 0.02 -23.63 -25.67
N GLY A 150 -0.24 -24.21 -24.49
CA GLY A 150 -1.53 -24.12 -23.81
C GLY A 150 -1.88 -22.67 -23.46
N GLN A 151 -0.94 -21.94 -22.85
CA GLN A 151 -1.10 -20.51 -22.54
C GLN A 151 -1.38 -19.66 -23.79
N LEU A 152 -0.71 -19.93 -24.91
CA LEU A 152 -1.00 -19.24 -26.16
C LEU A 152 -2.43 -19.50 -26.63
N LEU A 153 -2.88 -20.76 -26.59
CA LEU A 153 -4.25 -21.08 -26.98
C LEU A 153 -5.27 -20.41 -26.05
N ASP A 154 -4.98 -20.36 -24.76
CA ASP A 154 -5.83 -19.66 -23.79
C ASP A 154 -5.91 -18.16 -24.05
N VAL A 155 -4.81 -17.53 -24.51
CA VAL A 155 -4.81 -16.12 -24.94
C VAL A 155 -5.62 -15.95 -26.22
N LEU A 156 -5.44 -16.81 -27.21
CA LEU A 156 -6.21 -16.76 -28.47
C LEU A 156 -7.71 -17.00 -28.25
N ASP A 157 -8.08 -17.85 -27.28
CA ASP A 157 -9.47 -18.14 -26.90
C ASP A 157 -10.22 -16.89 -26.38
N VAL A 158 -9.52 -15.96 -25.74
CA VAL A 158 -10.13 -14.71 -25.24
C VAL A 158 -9.99 -13.53 -26.21
N LEU A 159 -9.04 -13.61 -27.15
CA LEU A 159 -8.83 -12.54 -28.12
C LEU A 159 -9.94 -12.56 -29.20
N PRO A 160 -10.36 -11.39 -29.70
CA PRO A 160 -11.25 -11.30 -30.86
C PRO A 160 -10.70 -12.06 -32.08
N GLU A 161 -11.53 -12.83 -32.78
CA GLU A 161 -11.10 -13.66 -33.92
C GLU A 161 -10.43 -12.83 -35.03
N ASP A 162 -10.91 -11.60 -35.22
CA ASP A 162 -10.41 -10.62 -36.18
C ASP A 162 -8.97 -10.16 -35.91
N VAL A 163 -8.43 -10.38 -34.70
CA VAL A 163 -7.03 -10.08 -34.38
C VAL A 163 -6.13 -11.30 -34.28
N HIS A 164 -6.67 -12.51 -34.48
CA HIS A 164 -5.90 -13.75 -34.35
C HIS A 164 -4.75 -13.85 -35.34
N GLU A 165 -4.79 -13.14 -36.47
CA GLU A 165 -3.69 -13.12 -37.44
C GLU A 165 -2.51 -12.25 -36.98
N TRP A 166 -2.77 -11.25 -36.14
CA TRP A 166 -1.78 -10.30 -35.63
C TRP A 166 -1.24 -10.67 -34.25
N TRP A 167 -1.49 -11.90 -33.79
CA TRP A 167 -1.15 -12.29 -32.43
C TRP A 167 0.36 -12.24 -32.14
N GLN A 168 1.22 -12.38 -33.15
CA GLN A 168 2.68 -12.23 -33.01
C GLN A 168 3.14 -10.79 -32.99
N ASP A 169 2.26 -9.84 -33.33
CA ASP A 169 2.64 -8.44 -33.37
C ASP A 169 2.86 -7.92 -31.95
N GLU A 170 4.00 -7.24 -31.75
CA GLU A 170 4.39 -6.72 -30.45
C GLU A 170 3.33 -5.78 -29.86
N TRP A 171 2.69 -4.95 -30.69
CA TRP A 171 1.66 -4.02 -30.24
C TRP A 171 0.46 -4.74 -29.60
N LEU A 172 0.03 -5.90 -30.14
CA LEU A 172 -1.10 -6.64 -29.60
C LEU A 172 -0.75 -7.22 -28.23
N SER A 173 0.46 -7.78 -28.12
CA SER A 173 0.98 -8.28 -26.86
C SER A 173 1.03 -7.17 -25.80
N LEU A 174 1.50 -5.98 -26.15
CA LEU A 174 1.59 -4.84 -25.23
C LEU A 174 0.22 -4.38 -24.74
N VAL A 175 -0.76 -4.26 -25.64
CA VAL A 175 -2.13 -3.82 -25.30
C VAL A 175 -2.84 -4.84 -24.43
N PHE A 176 -2.69 -6.13 -24.74
CA PHE A 176 -3.26 -7.21 -23.94
C PHE A 176 -2.64 -7.24 -22.54
N MET A 177 -1.31 -7.14 -22.47
CA MET A 177 -0.56 -7.10 -21.21
C MET A 177 -0.93 -5.89 -20.35
N ASP A 178 -1.07 -4.71 -20.95
CA ASP A 178 -1.55 -3.48 -20.27
C ASP A 178 -2.93 -3.70 -19.63
N GLY A 179 -3.85 -4.34 -20.35
CA GLY A 179 -5.15 -4.73 -19.82
C GLY A 179 -5.04 -5.68 -18.62
N MET A 180 -4.18 -6.69 -18.72
CA MET A 180 -3.98 -7.68 -17.66
C MET A 180 -3.35 -7.07 -16.40
N ASP A 181 -2.26 -6.33 -16.55
CA ASP A 181 -1.53 -5.69 -15.45
C ASP A 181 -2.38 -4.62 -14.74
N GLY A 182 -3.18 -3.87 -15.52
CA GLY A 182 -4.15 -2.92 -15.00
C GLY A 182 -5.18 -3.61 -14.10
N GLU A 183 -5.70 -4.76 -14.52
CA GLU A 183 -6.69 -5.50 -13.74
C GLU A 183 -6.07 -6.20 -12.52
N HIS A 184 -4.86 -6.75 -12.61
CA HIS A 184 -4.11 -7.23 -11.44
C HIS A 184 -3.93 -6.13 -10.39
N THR A 185 -3.61 -4.91 -10.84
CA THR A 185 -3.46 -3.75 -9.96
C THR A 185 -4.79 -3.39 -9.30
N ASN A 186 -5.89 -3.40 -10.06
CA ASN A 186 -7.24 -3.16 -9.54
C ASN A 186 -7.64 -4.21 -8.49
N ILE A 187 -7.43 -5.50 -8.78
CA ILE A 187 -7.70 -6.61 -7.88
C ILE A 187 -6.88 -6.46 -6.60
N ALA A 188 -5.57 -6.21 -6.72
CA ALA A 188 -4.69 -6.01 -5.58
C ALA A 188 -5.12 -4.82 -4.71
N HIS A 189 -5.55 -3.71 -5.33
CA HIS A 189 -6.09 -2.55 -4.61
C HIS A 189 -7.39 -2.91 -3.87
N ARG A 190 -8.32 -3.60 -4.52
CA ARG A 190 -9.59 -4.05 -3.91
C ARG A 190 -9.32 -4.95 -2.71
N ILE A 191 -8.45 -5.95 -2.85
CA ILE A 191 -8.06 -6.85 -1.75
C ILE A 191 -7.50 -6.05 -0.58
N ARG A 192 -6.53 -5.14 -0.82
CA ARG A 192 -5.95 -4.31 0.25
C ARG A 192 -7.01 -3.46 0.97
N SER A 193 -7.91 -2.82 0.21
CA SER A 193 -8.98 -2.00 0.80
C SER A 193 -9.97 -2.81 1.65
N GLN A 194 -10.30 -4.03 1.21
CA GLN A 194 -11.18 -4.94 1.95
C GLN A 194 -10.48 -5.49 3.19
N SER A 195 -9.23 -5.94 3.09
CA SER A 195 -8.45 -6.42 4.23
C SER A 195 -8.28 -5.34 5.30
N LEU A 196 -8.07 -4.08 4.90
CA LEU A 196 -8.04 -2.94 5.82
C LEU A 196 -9.40 -2.71 6.50
N SER A 197 -10.49 -2.82 5.74
CA SER A 197 -11.85 -2.65 6.29
C SER A 197 -12.19 -3.76 7.30
N THR A 198 -11.78 -5.01 7.03
CA THR A 198 -11.97 -6.15 7.94
C THR A 198 -11.10 -6.02 9.19
N LEU A 199 -9.84 -5.60 9.05
CA LEU A 199 -8.95 -5.33 10.20
C LEU A 199 -9.51 -4.22 11.10
N VAL A 200 -10.05 -3.14 10.53
CA VAL A 200 -10.65 -2.05 11.30
C VAL A 200 -11.94 -2.51 12.02
N ALA A 201 -12.75 -3.36 11.38
CA ALA A 201 -13.93 -3.96 12.01
C ALA A 201 -13.56 -4.90 13.19
N ASP A 202 -12.49 -5.69 13.05
CA ASP A 202 -12.02 -6.59 14.12
C ASP A 202 -11.40 -5.80 15.29
N VAL A 203 -10.66 -4.72 15.02
CA VAL A 203 -10.07 -3.85 16.06
C VAL A 203 -11.16 -3.12 16.84
N THR A 204 -12.19 -2.60 16.17
CA THR A 204 -13.32 -1.92 16.83
C THR A 204 -14.21 -2.90 17.62
N SER A 205 -14.28 -4.17 17.21
CA SER A 205 -14.97 -5.21 17.98
C SER A 205 -14.22 -5.62 19.27
N PHE A 206 -12.90 -5.42 19.31
CA PHE A 206 -12.06 -5.76 20.46
C PHE A 206 -12.11 -4.71 21.58
N GLU A 207 -12.43 -3.45 21.26
CA GLU A 207 -12.57 -2.37 22.26
C GLU A 207 -13.89 -2.43 23.05
N VAL A 208 -14.93 -3.07 22.52
CA VAL A 208 -16.22 -3.23 23.21
C VAL A 208 -16.14 -4.20 24.40
N TRP A 209 -15.15 -5.10 24.44
CA TRP A 209 -14.99 -6.10 25.51
C TRP A 209 -14.09 -5.68 26.68
N ARG A 210 -13.47 -4.49 26.66
CA ARG A 210 -12.58 -4.01 27.74
C ARG A 210 -13.23 -3.01 28.71
N GLY A 211 -14.53 -2.79 28.62
CA GLY A 211 -15.24 -1.85 29.48
C GLY A 211 -16.22 -2.55 30.42
N ASP A 212 -15.75 -3.41 31.33
CA ASP A 212 -16.48 -3.76 32.56
C ASP A 212 -15.59 -4.58 33.52
N THR A 213 -14.56 -3.93 34.05
CA THR A 213 -13.99 -4.32 35.34
C THR A 213 -13.66 -3.05 36.11
N THR A 214 -14.68 -2.47 36.73
CA THR A 214 -14.50 -1.53 37.85
C THR A 214 -14.53 -2.30 39.18
N PRO A 215 -13.79 -1.83 40.20
CA PRO A 215 -13.41 -2.57 41.40
C PRO A 215 -14.52 -2.80 42.43
#